data_AF-A0A9Q0R2D0-F1
#
_entry.id   AF-A0A9Q0R2D0-F1
#
_cell.length_a   1.000
_cell.length_b   1.000
_cell.length_c   1.000
_cell.angle_alpha   90.00
_cell.angle_beta   90.00
_cell.angle_gamma   90.00
#
_symmetry.space_group_name_H-M   'P 1'
#
loop_
_entity.id
_entity.type
_entity.pdbx_description
1 polymer ?
#
loop_
_entity_poly.entity_id
_entity_poly.type
_entity_poly.pdbx_seq_one_letter_code
_entity_poly.pdbx_strand_id
1 'polypeptide(L)'
;MAYHDNFMKDMVVEMKKKFDKYWDEYSLKLAIALVFDPRYKLTLVEWAFQKIATLDPLACDMSFRVKSSLVRLFNEYNTMDAADIETPTPSSSYVGPAELVEFSAFKSAMLIDSYGKS
;
A
#
# COMPACT_ATOMS: atom_id res chain seq x y z
N MET A 1 43.13 10.69 -2.03
CA MET A 1 41.75 10.63 -2.56
C MET A 1 41.12 9.23 -2.38
N ALA A 2 41.81 8.13 -2.72
CA ALA A 2 41.26 6.76 -2.59
C ALA A 2 40.81 6.31 -1.17
N TYR A 3 41.38 6.86 -0.09
CA TYR A 3 40.99 6.52 1.28
C TYR A 3 39.56 6.95 1.61
N HIS A 4 39.15 8.14 1.16
CA HIS A 4 37.81 8.65 1.44
C HIS A 4 36.75 7.82 0.70
N ASP A 5 37.03 7.44 -0.55
CA ASP A 5 36.15 6.60 -1.35
C ASP A 5 35.98 5.20 -0.75
N ASN A 6 37.05 4.62 -0.20
CA ASN A 6 36.98 3.32 0.46
C ASN A 6 36.17 3.38 1.76
N PHE A 7 36.38 4.41 2.58
CA PHE A 7 35.59 4.62 3.80
C PHE A 7 34.09 4.82 3.48
N MET A 8 33.77 5.62 2.47
CA MET A 8 32.37 5.85 2.05
C MET A 8 31.74 4.57 1.49
N LYS A 9 32.50 3.76 0.74
CA LYS A 9 32.03 2.44 0.27
C LYS A 9 31.70 1.51 1.43
N ASP A 10 32.58 1.41 2.41
CA ASP A 10 32.36 0.54 3.57
C ASP A 10 31.12 0.98 4.35
N MET A 11 30.91 2.29 4.51
CA MET A 11 29.69 2.83 5.11
C MET A 11 28.43 2.50 4.30
N VAL A 12 28.45 2.68 2.98
CA VAL A 12 27.31 2.36 2.11
C VAL A 12 26.97 0.88 2.16
N VAL A 13 27.99 0.01 2.21
CA VAL A 13 27.79 -1.45 2.34
C VAL A 13 27.06 -1.77 3.65
N GLU A 14 27.48 -1.19 4.77
CA GLU A 14 26.82 -1.41 6.06
C GLU A 14 25.41 -0.83 6.11
N MET A 15 25.18 0.34 5.50
CA MET A 15 23.84 0.91 5.39
C MET A 15 22.92 0.03 4.53
N LYS A 16 23.44 -0.51 3.41
CA LYS A 16 22.70 -1.42 2.54
C LYS A 16 22.35 -2.73 3.25
N LYS A 17 23.25 -3.33 4.03
CA LYS A 17 22.93 -4.54 4.82
C LYS A 17 21.74 -4.33 5.76
N LYS A 18 21.70 -3.19 6.45
CA LYS A 18 20.58 -2.83 7.33
C LYS A 18 19.32 -2.57 6.51
N PHE A 19 19.44 -1.86 5.39
CA PHE A 19 18.32 -1.62 4.49
C PHE A 19 17.72 -2.93 3.99
N ASP A 20 18.52 -3.81 3.39
CA ASP A 20 18.05 -5.08 2.83
C ASP A 20 17.38 -5.96 3.92
N LYS A 21 17.95 -6.02 5.13
CA LYS A 21 17.38 -6.76 6.27
C LYS A 21 15.95 -6.32 6.63
N TYR A 22 15.72 -5.01 6.72
CA TYR A 22 14.41 -4.49 7.08
C TYR A 22 13.49 -4.44 5.85
N TRP A 23 14.02 -4.15 4.68
CA TRP A 23 13.21 -3.97 3.47
C TRP A 23 12.41 -5.23 3.10
N ASP A 24 12.97 -6.42 3.29
CA ASP A 24 12.26 -7.67 3.00
C ASP A 24 11.04 -7.87 3.92
N GLU A 25 11.21 -7.64 5.23
CA GLU A 25 10.14 -7.74 6.24
C GLU A 25 9.09 -6.62 6.13
N TYR A 26 9.48 -5.43 5.67
CA TYR A 26 8.63 -4.25 5.59
C TYR A 26 8.09 -3.97 4.18
N SER A 27 8.49 -4.73 3.16
CA SER A 27 8.08 -4.57 1.76
C SER A 27 6.55 -4.43 1.58
N LEU A 28 5.79 -5.35 2.20
CA LEU A 28 4.32 -5.33 2.17
C LEU A 28 3.72 -4.17 2.98
N LYS A 29 4.27 -3.89 4.18
CA LYS A 29 3.76 -2.84 5.07
C LYS A 29 3.98 -1.45 4.48
N LEU A 30 5.16 -1.23 3.88
CA LEU A 30 5.50 0.00 3.19
C LEU A 30 4.63 0.20 1.96
N ALA A 31 4.37 -0.86 1.18
CA ALA A 31 3.47 -0.77 0.04
C ALA A 31 2.05 -0.38 0.44
N ILE A 32 1.51 -0.95 1.52
CA ILE A 32 0.19 -0.56 2.05
C ILE A 32 0.21 0.90 2.55
N ALA A 33 1.24 1.31 3.29
CA ALA A 33 1.38 2.69 3.76
C ALA A 33 1.49 3.69 2.59
N LEU A 34 2.15 3.30 1.50
CA LEU A 34 2.26 4.11 0.29
C LEU A 34 0.89 4.32 -0.37
N VAL A 35 0.03 3.29 -0.39
CA VAL A 35 -1.32 3.40 -0.93
C VAL A 35 -2.20 4.33 -0.09
N PHE A 36 -1.99 4.36 1.22
CA PHE A 36 -2.71 5.25 2.13
C PHE A 36 -2.18 6.68 2.14
N ASP A 37 -1.03 6.96 1.54
CA ASP A 37 -0.58 8.33 1.32
C ASP A 37 -1.36 8.92 0.14
N PRO A 38 -2.16 10.00 0.34
CA PRO A 38 -3.00 10.58 -0.71
C PRO A 38 -2.24 11.04 -1.96
N ARG A 39 -0.91 11.20 -1.85
CA ARG A 39 -0.03 11.62 -2.94
C ARG A 39 0.28 10.50 -3.92
N TYR A 40 0.08 9.24 -3.54
CA TYR A 40 0.46 8.09 -4.35
C TYR A 40 -0.75 7.23 -4.70
N LYS A 41 -0.93 6.96 -6.00
CA LYS A 41 -1.98 6.07 -6.49
C LYS A 41 -1.50 4.62 -6.45
N LEU A 42 -2.42 3.68 -6.27
CA LEU A 42 -2.18 2.23 -6.34
C LEU A 42 -1.38 1.81 -7.59
N THR A 43 -1.57 2.55 -8.69
CA THR A 43 -0.87 2.38 -9.97
C THR A 43 0.66 2.54 -9.85
N LEU A 44 1.16 3.37 -8.91
CA LEU A 44 2.59 3.51 -8.64
C LEU A 44 3.15 2.23 -8.02
N VAL A 45 2.40 1.61 -7.12
CA VAL A 45 2.79 0.38 -6.43
C VAL A 45 2.80 -0.79 -7.40
N GLU A 46 1.80 -0.89 -8.27
CA GLU A 46 1.78 -1.88 -9.35
C GLU A 46 2.95 -1.71 -10.32
N TRP A 47 3.21 -0.48 -10.76
CA TRP A 47 4.33 -0.19 -11.66
C TRP A 47 5.67 -0.52 -10.99
N ALA A 48 5.85 -0.18 -9.72
CA ALA A 48 7.05 -0.48 -8.96
C ALA A 48 7.27 -2.00 -8.86
N PHE A 49 6.23 -2.77 -8.51
CA PHE A 49 6.34 -4.22 -8.42
C PHE A 49 6.50 -4.89 -9.78
N GLN A 50 5.90 -4.38 -10.86
CA GLN A 50 6.18 -4.88 -12.22
C GLN A 50 7.64 -4.68 -12.58
N LYS A 51 8.22 -3.52 -12.25
CA LYS A 51 9.62 -3.24 -12.53
C LYS A 51 10.55 -4.11 -11.68
N ILE A 52 10.23 -4.33 -10.42
CA ILE A 52 11.00 -5.24 -9.55
C ILE A 52 10.83 -6.69 -10.02
N ALA A 53 9.65 -7.10 -10.50
CA ALA A 53 9.38 -8.45 -11.02
C ALA A 53 10.22 -8.79 -12.26
N THR A 54 10.66 -7.79 -13.04
CA THR A 54 11.62 -8.02 -14.13
C THR A 54 13.03 -8.39 -13.63
N LEU A 55 13.36 -8.07 -12.37
CA LEU A 55 14.64 -8.41 -11.73
C LEU A 55 14.51 -9.59 -10.75
N ASP A 56 13.34 -9.76 -10.13
CA ASP A 56 13.09 -10.77 -9.10
C ASP A 56 11.68 -11.38 -9.24
N PRO A 57 11.56 -12.67 -9.63
CA PRO A 57 10.29 -13.37 -9.75
C PRO A 57 9.43 -13.36 -8.46
N LEU A 58 10.05 -13.24 -7.28
CA LEU A 58 9.35 -13.19 -6.00
C LEU A 58 8.49 -11.92 -5.85
N ALA A 59 8.82 -10.86 -6.57
CA ALA A 59 8.06 -9.60 -6.55
C ALA A 59 6.73 -9.66 -7.34
N CYS A 60 6.54 -10.69 -8.18
CA CYS A 60 5.31 -10.87 -8.96
C CYS A 60 4.08 -10.99 -8.04
N ASP A 61 4.20 -11.72 -6.94
CA ASP A 61 3.11 -11.97 -5.99
C ASP A 61 2.85 -10.79 -5.03
N MET A 62 3.82 -9.87 -4.88
CA MET A 62 3.69 -8.76 -3.92
C MET A 62 2.53 -7.82 -4.25
N SER A 63 2.29 -7.54 -5.53
CA SER A 63 1.15 -6.72 -5.96
C SER A 63 -0.20 -7.33 -5.54
N PHE A 64 -0.34 -8.65 -5.72
CA PHE A 64 -1.51 -9.42 -5.31
C PHE A 64 -1.67 -9.42 -3.79
N ARG A 65 -0.57 -9.59 -3.04
CA ARG A 65 -0.55 -9.55 -1.57
C ARG A 65 -0.97 -8.18 -1.03
N VAL A 66 -0.53 -7.09 -1.64
CA VAL A 66 -0.94 -5.72 -1.27
C VAL A 66 -2.44 -5.53 -1.49
N LYS A 67 -2.94 -5.86 -2.69
CA LYS A 67 -4.38 -5.77 -3.00
C LYS A 67 -5.22 -6.61 -2.04
N SER A 68 -4.83 -7.87 -1.82
CA SER A 68 -5.53 -8.77 -0.91
C SER A 68 -5.56 -8.26 0.53
N SER A 69 -4.45 -7.67 0.99
CA SER A 69 -4.36 -7.06 2.33
C SER A 69 -5.27 -5.84 2.46
N LEU A 70 -5.33 -4.98 1.45
CA LEU A 70 -6.21 -3.81 1.43
C LEU A 70 -7.69 -4.21 1.42
N VAL A 71 -8.07 -5.20 0.60
CA VAL A 71 -9.45 -5.73 0.56
C VAL A 71 -9.83 -6.33 1.91
N ARG A 72 -8.92 -7.07 2.55
CA ARG A 72 -9.16 -7.63 3.88
C ARG A 72 -9.39 -6.53 4.93
N LEU A 73 -8.54 -5.52 4.98
CA LEU A 73 -8.68 -4.37 5.90
C LEU A 73 -9.99 -3.62 5.66
N PHE A 74 -10.36 -3.42 4.41
CA PHE A 74 -11.61 -2.76 4.03
C PHE A 74 -12.85 -3.57 4.48
N ASN A 75 -12.84 -4.88 4.27
CA ASN A 75 -13.94 -5.75 4.70
C ASN A 75 -14.08 -5.75 6.22
N GLU A 76 -12.96 -5.83 6.96
CA GLU A 76 -12.92 -5.77 8.42
C GLU A 76 -13.52 -4.45 8.94
N TYR A 77 -13.14 -3.32 8.34
CA TYR A 77 -13.72 -2.02 8.64
C TYR A 77 -15.24 -1.99 8.45
N ASN A 78 -15.74 -2.45 7.30
CA ASN A 78 -17.20 -2.47 7.04
C ASN A 78 -17.97 -3.43 7.95
N THR A 79 -17.32 -4.48 8.48
CA THR A 79 -17.95 -5.38 9.45
C THR A 79 -18.03 -4.81 10.86
N MET A 80 -17.19 -3.83 11.20
CA MET A 80 -17.26 -3.13 12.49
C MET A 80 -18.46 -2.17 12.56
N ASP A 81 -18.83 -1.53 11.45
CA ASP A 81 -20.05 -0.70 11.35
C ASP A 81 -21.36 -1.50 11.52
N ALA A 82 -21.31 -2.83 11.37
CA ALA A 82 -22.49 -3.71 11.51
C ALA A 82 -22.69 -4.25 12.94
N ALA A 83 -21.71 -4.11 13.83
CA ALA A 83 -21.77 -4.65 15.19
C ALA A 83 -22.30 -3.64 16.23
N ASP A 84 -22.35 -2.34 15.90
CA ASP A 84 -22.81 -1.27 16.79
C ASP A 84 -24.18 -0.68 16.39
N ILE A 85 -25.19 -1.55 16.20
CA ILE A 85 -26.60 -1.11 16.21
C ILE A 85 -27.28 -1.62 17.49
N GLU A 86 -26.98 -0.97 18.61
CA GLU A 86 -27.98 -0.77 19.67
C GLU A 86 -28.11 0.73 20.01
N THR A 87 -29.19 1.30 19.48
CA THR A 87 -29.86 2.58 19.83
C THR A 87 -29.27 3.92 19.37
N PRO A 88 -30.08 4.79 18.73
CA PRO A 88 -29.62 6.03 18.10
C PRO A 88 -29.55 7.19 19.11
N THR A 89 -28.40 7.86 19.20
CA THR A 89 -28.33 9.25 19.66
C THR A 89 -27.46 10.05 18.67
N PRO A 90 -27.99 11.14 18.06
CA PRO A 90 -27.26 11.89 17.06
C PRO A 90 -26.35 12.92 17.74
N SER A 91 -25.07 12.59 17.90
CA SER A 91 -24.01 13.58 18.08
C SER A 91 -23.18 13.67 16.81
N SER A 92 -23.68 14.55 15.94
CA SER A 92 -23.04 15.29 14.85
C SER A 92 -21.51 15.23 14.73
N SER A 93 -21.05 14.54 13.70
CA SER A 93 -20.21 15.16 12.65
C SER A 93 -20.68 14.63 11.30
N TYR A 94 -21.50 15.40 10.59
CA TYR A 94 -21.95 15.04 9.24
C TYR A 94 -20.73 14.87 8.33
N VAL A 95 -20.43 13.62 7.96
CA VAL A 95 -19.50 13.29 6.86
C VAL A 95 -20.25 13.59 5.57
N GLY A 96 -19.80 14.61 4.83
CA GLY A 96 -20.55 15.17 3.70
C GLY A 96 -20.64 14.21 2.50
N PRO A 97 -21.61 14.40 1.59
CA PRO A 97 -21.76 13.58 0.38
C PRO A 97 -20.51 13.53 -0.50
N ALA A 98 -19.63 14.54 -0.42
CA ALA A 98 -18.40 14.61 -1.20
C ALA A 98 -17.39 13.50 -0.82
N GLU A 99 -17.22 13.19 0.46
CA GLU A 99 -16.29 12.14 0.91
C GLU A 99 -16.81 10.74 0.57
N LEU A 100 -18.12 10.51 0.62
CA LEU A 100 -18.71 9.24 0.20
C LEU A 100 -18.61 9.02 -1.31
N VAL A 101 -18.69 10.09 -2.10
CA VAL A 101 -18.45 10.04 -3.55
C VAL A 101 -16.97 9.76 -3.84
N GLU A 102 -16.06 10.37 -3.09
CA GLU A 102 -14.61 10.15 -3.20
C GLU A 102 -14.21 8.73 -2.81
N PHE A 103 -14.83 8.19 -1.75
CA PHE A 103 -14.62 6.81 -1.31
C PHE A 103 -15.27 5.79 -2.26
N SER A 104 -16.43 6.10 -2.85
CA SER A 104 -17.03 5.29 -3.91
C SER A 104 -16.18 5.32 -5.19
N ALA A 105 -15.60 6.47 -5.52
CA ALA A 105 -14.71 6.63 -6.67
C ALA A 105 -13.41 5.86 -6.44
N PHE A 106 -12.90 5.85 -5.20
CA PHE A 106 -11.78 5.02 -4.78
C PHE A 106 -12.10 3.53 -4.89
N LYS A 107 -13.28 3.09 -4.43
CA LYS A 107 -13.76 1.71 -4.54
C LYS A 107 -13.95 1.28 -6.00
N SER A 108 -14.49 2.16 -6.84
CA SER A 108 -14.61 1.93 -8.29
C SER A 108 -13.23 1.85 -8.94
N ALA A 109 -12.30 2.77 -8.64
CA ALA A 109 -10.93 2.72 -9.17
C ALA A 109 -10.20 1.41 -8.82
N MET A 110 -10.47 0.84 -7.64
CA MET A 110 -9.89 -0.43 -7.21
C MET A 110 -10.51 -1.66 -7.90
N LEU A 111 -11.75 -1.57 -8.41
CA LEU A 111 -12.47 -2.66 -9.09
C LEU A 111 -12.32 -2.65 -10.62
N ILE A 112 -11.97 -1.52 -11.25
CA ILE A 112 -11.90 -1.40 -12.72
C ILE A 112 -10.68 -2.14 -13.31
N ASP A 113 -9.59 -2.33 -12.55
CA ASP A 113 -8.41 -3.05 -13.06
C ASP A 113 -8.59 -4.59 -13.12
N SER A 114 -9.71 -5.13 -12.62
CA SER A 114 -9.99 -6.57 -12.65
C SER A 114 -10.74 -7.05 -13.91
N TYR A 115 -11.27 -6.18 -14.76
CA TYR A 115 -12.12 -6.55 -15.91
C TYR A 115 -11.72 -5.88 -17.24
N GLY A 116 -10.42 -5.65 -17.44
CA GLY A 116 -9.89 -4.94 -18.63
C GLY A 116 -8.78 -5.65 -19.38
N LYS A 117 -8.78 -7.00 -19.42
CA LYS A 117 -7.94 -7.77 -20.35
C LYS A 117 -8.75 -8.92 -20.93
N SER A 118 -9.45 -8.62 -22.03
CA SER A 118 -9.78 -9.58 -23.08
C SER A 118 -9.12 -9.13 -24.37
#